data_AF-A0A1G6ZMY8-F1
#
_entry.id   AF-A0A1G6ZMY8-F1
#
_cell.length_a   1.000
_cell.length_b   1.000
_cell.length_c   1.000
_cell.angle_alpha   90.00
_cell.angle_beta   90.00
_cell.angle_gamma   90.00
#
_symmetry.space_group_name_H-M   'P 1'
#
loop_
_entity.id
_entity.type
_entity.pdbx_description
1 polymer ?
#
loop_
_entity_poly.entity_id
_entity_poly.type
_entity_poly.pdbx_seq_one_letter_code
_entity_poly.pdbx_strand_id
1 'polypeptide(L)'
;MRVHIGTDHAGFELKEYIVAKLGKAGYDVVDHGAKVYDALDDYPEPCIAAAEAVAADPGSLGIVLGGSGNGEQISANKVKGIRAILAWNEDTAKLGREHNNANVISIGARQHTQEEALQLVTWFLETPFSGDERHVRRINKIAKYEETRG
;
A
#
# COMPACT_ATOMS: atom_id res chain seq x y z
N MET A 1 -2.22 12.80 8.13
CA MET A 1 -1.21 11.79 7.73
C MET A 1 -1.07 11.83 6.23
N ARG A 2 0.15 11.70 5.69
CA ARG A 2 0.36 11.62 4.24
C ARG A 2 0.16 10.20 3.72
N VAL A 3 -0.50 10.06 2.58
CA VAL A 3 -0.75 8.77 1.92
C VAL A 3 -0.30 8.83 0.46
N HIS A 4 0.59 7.94 0.05
CA HIS A 4 1.05 7.81 -1.33
C HIS A 4 0.24 6.72 -2.03
N ILE A 5 -0.28 6.98 -3.23
CA ILE A 5 -1.08 5.99 -3.96
C ILE A 5 -0.58 5.77 -5.38
N GLY A 6 -0.52 4.51 -5.82
CA GLY A 6 -0.10 4.10 -7.17
C GLY A 6 -0.98 2.98 -7.73
N THR A 7 -1.20 2.94 -9.04
CA THR A 7 -2.03 1.93 -9.71
C THR A 7 -1.76 1.82 -11.21
N ASP A 8 -2.11 0.68 -11.81
CA ASP A 8 -2.34 0.54 -13.25
C ASP A 8 -3.80 0.84 -13.64
N HIS A 9 -4.14 0.64 -14.91
CA HIS A 9 -5.48 0.77 -15.46
C HIS A 9 -6.53 -0.06 -14.72
N ALA A 10 -6.17 -1.22 -14.19
CA ALA A 10 -7.11 -2.11 -13.55
C ALA A 10 -7.59 -1.58 -12.19
N GLY A 11 -6.79 -0.74 -11.52
CA GLY A 11 -7.17 -0.05 -10.29
C GLY A 11 -7.48 1.44 -10.44
N PHE A 12 -7.39 2.02 -11.64
CA PHE A 12 -7.57 3.46 -11.90
C PHE A 12 -8.86 4.06 -11.28
N GLU A 13 -10.03 3.48 -11.57
CA GLU A 13 -11.31 3.98 -11.05
C GLU A 13 -11.41 3.86 -9.52
N LEU A 14 -10.87 2.78 -8.96
CA LEU A 14 -10.83 2.58 -7.51
C LEU A 14 -9.88 3.59 -6.84
N LYS A 15 -8.74 3.90 -7.45
CA LYS A 15 -7.82 4.93 -7.00
C LYS A 15 -8.52 6.28 -6.92
N GLU A 16 -9.16 6.73 -8.00
CA GLU A 16 -9.88 8.01 -8.06
C GLU A 16 -10.91 8.11 -6.92
N TYR A 17 -11.68 7.05 -6.70
CA TYR A 17 -12.61 6.95 -5.59
C TYR A 17 -11.92 7.09 -4.22
N ILE A 18 -10.85 6.34 -3.96
CA ILE A 18 -10.12 6.36 -2.69
C ILE A 18 -9.48 7.74 -2.46
N VAL A 19 -8.84 8.35 -3.45
CA VAL A 19 -8.25 9.68 -3.35
C VAL A 19 -9.30 10.71 -2.94
N ALA A 20 -10.46 10.70 -3.59
CA ALA A 20 -11.55 11.62 -3.26
C ALA A 20 -12.08 11.43 -1.83
N LYS A 21 -12.21 10.18 -1.37
CA LYS A 21 -12.72 9.85 -0.02
C LYS A 21 -11.73 10.19 1.07
N LEU A 22 -10.46 9.83 0.89
CA LEU A 22 -9.39 10.15 1.83
C LEU A 22 -9.14 11.66 1.92
N GLY A 23 -9.18 12.37 0.79
CA GLY A 23 -9.09 13.83 0.78
C GLY A 23 -10.22 14.48 1.60
N LYS A 24 -11.46 14.00 1.47
CA LYS A 24 -12.59 14.47 2.29
C LYS A 24 -12.44 14.13 3.78
N ALA A 25 -11.77 13.03 4.10
CA ALA A 25 -11.46 12.62 5.46
C ALA A 25 -10.22 13.35 6.07
N GLY A 26 -9.58 14.25 5.31
CA GLY A 26 -8.47 15.07 5.81
C GLY A 26 -7.07 14.46 5.66
N TYR A 27 -6.93 13.39 4.87
CA TYR A 27 -5.61 12.86 4.51
C TYR A 27 -4.95 13.73 3.43
N ASP A 28 -3.62 13.86 3.51
CA ASP A 28 -2.81 14.48 2.46
C ASP A 28 -2.42 13.39 1.45
N VAL A 29 -3.15 13.28 0.34
CA VAL A 29 -2.99 12.18 -0.62
C VAL A 29 -2.11 12.63 -1.79
N VAL A 30 -1.01 11.92 -2.01
CA VAL A 30 -0.11 12.09 -3.16
C VAL A 30 -0.31 10.95 -4.12
N ASP A 31 -0.89 11.25 -5.28
CA ASP A 31 -1.13 10.29 -6.34
C ASP A 31 0.08 10.21 -7.30
N HIS A 32 0.67 9.03 -7.43
CA HIS A 32 1.83 8.72 -8.28
C HIS A 32 1.41 8.13 -9.64
N GLY A 33 0.11 8.07 -9.90
CA GLY A 33 -0.49 7.57 -11.13
C GLY A 33 -1.04 6.16 -10.99
N ALA A 34 -1.64 5.61 -12.06
CA ALA A 34 -1.83 6.23 -13.37
C ALA A 34 -2.67 7.53 -13.31
N LYS A 35 -2.26 8.54 -14.09
CA LYS A 35 -2.92 9.88 -14.13
C LYS A 35 -4.05 9.97 -15.14
N VAL A 36 -4.05 9.05 -16.09
CA VAL A 36 -5.05 8.85 -17.13
C VAL A 36 -5.26 7.36 -17.26
N TYR A 37 -6.45 6.95 -17.67
CA TYR A 37 -6.71 5.55 -17.97
C TYR A 37 -6.06 5.17 -19.30
N ASP A 38 -5.18 4.17 -19.27
CA ASP A 38 -4.62 3.52 -20.46
C ASP A 38 -4.67 2.00 -20.25
N ALA A 39 -5.54 1.31 -20.99
CA ALA A 39 -5.78 -0.13 -20.82
C ALA A 39 -4.54 -1.03 -21.04
N LEU A 40 -3.42 -0.47 -21.52
CA LEU A 40 -2.17 -1.16 -21.77
C LEU A 40 -1.03 -0.71 -20.84
N ASP A 41 -1.30 0.15 -19.84
CA ASP A 41 -0.28 0.57 -18.90
C ASP A 41 0.20 -0.58 -17.99
N ASP A 42 1.39 -0.38 -17.43
CA ASP A 42 2.09 -1.35 -16.61
C ASP A 42 2.09 -0.89 -15.14
N TYR A 43 1.77 -1.80 -14.22
CA TYR A 43 1.72 -1.52 -12.78
C TYR A 43 3.06 -1.23 -12.09
N PRO A 44 4.25 -1.75 -12.52
CA PRO A 44 5.47 -1.60 -11.74
C PRO A 44 5.88 -0.14 -11.50
N GLU A 45 5.87 0.72 -12.52
CA GLU A 45 6.30 2.11 -12.41
C GLU A 45 5.53 2.90 -11.33
N PRO A 46 4.19 3.00 -11.37
CA PRO A 46 3.44 3.75 -10.35
C PRO A 46 3.52 3.11 -8.96
N CYS A 47 3.59 1.76 -8.88
CA CYS A 47 3.71 1.07 -7.59
C CYS A 47 5.08 1.31 -6.93
N ILE A 48 6.16 1.28 -7.72
CA ILE A 48 7.51 1.56 -7.25
C ILE A 48 7.61 3.04 -6.85
N ALA A 49 7.09 3.97 -7.64
CA ALA A 49 7.12 5.40 -7.31
C ALA A 49 6.41 5.71 -5.98
N ALA A 50 5.21 5.15 -5.76
CA ALA A 50 4.51 5.29 -4.50
C ALA A 50 5.30 4.69 -3.32
N ALA A 51 5.90 3.51 -3.52
CA ALA A 51 6.69 2.82 -2.52
C ALA A 51 8.00 3.57 -2.19
N GLU A 52 8.72 4.10 -3.17
CA GLU A 52 9.91 4.93 -2.96
C GLU A 52 9.58 6.20 -2.17
N ALA A 53 8.45 6.84 -2.49
CA ALA A 53 8.01 8.02 -1.77
C ALA A 53 7.67 7.70 -0.29
N VAL A 54 7.05 6.55 -0.01
CA VAL A 54 6.81 6.09 1.37
C VAL A 54 8.12 5.83 2.11
N ALA A 55 9.11 5.22 1.45
CA ALA A 55 10.41 4.96 2.06
C ALA A 55 11.16 6.26 2.39
N ALA A 56 10.97 7.30 1.56
CA ALA A 56 11.59 8.60 1.72
C ALA A 56 10.85 9.55 2.69
N ASP A 57 9.59 9.27 3.05
CA ASP A 57 8.76 10.10 3.93
C ASP A 57 8.34 9.34 5.21
N PRO A 58 9.19 9.32 6.26
CA PRO A 58 8.90 8.61 7.50
C PRO A 58 7.60 9.08 8.17
N GLY A 59 6.69 8.14 8.40
CA GLY A 59 5.37 8.41 9.00
C GLY A 59 4.25 8.56 7.97
N SER A 60 4.57 8.54 6.67
CA SER A 60 3.60 8.32 5.61
C SER A 60 3.24 6.83 5.47
N LEU A 61 2.15 6.55 4.76
CA LEU A 61 1.74 5.20 4.36
C LEU A 61 1.46 5.17 2.86
N GLY A 62 1.50 3.97 2.27
CA GLY A 62 1.25 3.76 0.84
C GLY A 62 0.06 2.87 0.55
N ILE A 63 -0.56 3.08 -0.61
CA ILE A 63 -1.60 2.24 -1.20
C ILE A 63 -1.15 1.91 -2.62
N VAL A 64 -1.16 0.64 -3.01
CA VAL A 64 -0.96 0.24 -4.40
C VAL A 64 -2.13 -0.61 -4.88
N LEU A 65 -2.61 -0.38 -6.09
CA LEU A 65 -3.85 -1.01 -6.59
C LEU A 65 -3.63 -1.57 -7.98
N GLY A 66 -4.29 -2.69 -8.27
CA GLY A 66 -4.38 -3.22 -9.63
C GLY A 66 -5.45 -4.28 -9.70
N GLY A 67 -5.40 -5.15 -10.71
CA GLY A 67 -6.47 -6.14 -10.91
C GLY A 67 -6.65 -7.09 -9.72
N SER A 68 -5.54 -7.64 -9.22
CA SER A 68 -5.53 -8.56 -8.06
C SER A 68 -4.81 -8.02 -6.83
N GLY A 69 -3.98 -6.98 -6.98
CA GLY A 69 -3.12 -6.46 -5.91
C GLY A 69 -1.81 -7.23 -5.73
N ASN A 70 -1.63 -8.41 -6.34
CA ASN A 70 -0.41 -9.21 -6.16
C ASN A 70 0.80 -8.60 -6.87
N GLY A 71 0.68 -8.27 -8.17
CA GLY A 71 1.82 -7.70 -8.93
C GLY A 71 2.30 -6.39 -8.31
N GLU A 72 1.36 -5.61 -7.81
CA GLU A 72 1.56 -4.30 -7.20
C GLU A 72 2.35 -4.42 -5.90
N GLN A 73 1.94 -5.33 -4.99
CA GLN A 73 2.71 -5.55 -3.75
C GLN A 73 4.05 -6.25 -4.00
N ILE A 74 4.16 -7.11 -5.00
CA ILE A 74 5.44 -7.71 -5.40
C ILE A 74 6.41 -6.60 -5.81
N SER A 75 5.94 -5.64 -6.63
CA SER A 75 6.75 -4.51 -7.10
C SER A 75 7.12 -3.57 -5.95
N ALA A 76 6.14 -3.18 -5.12
CA ALA A 76 6.39 -2.30 -3.98
C ALA A 76 7.41 -2.89 -2.99
N ASN A 77 7.36 -4.21 -2.73
CA ASN A 77 8.33 -4.89 -1.86
C ASN A 77 9.75 -4.99 -2.44
N LYS A 78 9.99 -4.60 -3.71
CA LYS A 78 11.35 -4.47 -4.24
C LYS A 78 12.02 -3.17 -3.82
N VAL A 79 11.25 -2.19 -3.35
CA VAL A 79 11.80 -0.96 -2.81
C VAL A 79 12.32 -1.21 -1.40
N LYS A 80 13.60 -0.91 -1.19
CA LYS A 80 14.28 -1.15 0.09
C LYS A 80 13.53 -0.49 1.25
N GLY A 81 13.25 -1.27 2.29
CA GLY A 81 12.58 -0.79 3.51
C GLY A 81 11.05 -0.73 3.41
N ILE A 82 10.48 -1.10 2.26
CA ILE A 82 9.05 -1.27 2.08
C ILE A 82 8.61 -2.66 2.51
N ARG A 83 7.48 -2.69 3.21
CA ARG A 83 6.75 -3.89 3.61
C ARG A 83 5.33 -3.71 3.11
N ALA A 84 5.08 -4.19 1.89
CA ALA A 84 3.78 -4.16 1.26
C ALA A 84 3.02 -5.47 1.51
N ILE A 85 1.79 -5.36 2.02
CA ILE A 85 0.89 -6.51 2.25
C ILE A 85 -0.24 -6.50 1.22
N LEU A 86 -0.76 -7.69 0.89
CA LEU A 86 -2.03 -7.81 0.18
C LEU A 86 -3.15 -7.91 1.22
N ALA A 87 -4.09 -6.97 1.18
CA ALA A 87 -5.28 -7.01 2.02
C ALA A 87 -6.49 -7.44 1.19
N TRP A 88 -7.27 -8.38 1.72
CA TRP A 88 -8.48 -8.91 1.09
C TRP A 88 -9.63 -9.13 2.08
N ASN A 89 -9.41 -8.81 3.37
CA ASN A 89 -10.40 -8.82 4.43
C ASN A 89 -9.92 -7.95 5.61
N GLU A 90 -10.78 -7.75 6.61
CA GLU A 90 -10.48 -6.95 7.81
C GLU A 90 -9.19 -7.39 8.52
N ASP A 91 -9.07 -8.69 8.78
CA ASP A 91 -7.94 -9.25 9.50
C ASP A 91 -6.63 -8.95 8.78
N THR A 92 -6.55 -9.14 7.47
CA THR A 92 -5.32 -8.92 6.70
C THR A 92 -4.93 -7.44 6.63
N ALA A 93 -5.90 -6.52 6.57
CA ALA A 93 -5.64 -5.09 6.65
C ALA A 93 -5.08 -4.68 8.02
N LYS A 94 -5.71 -5.14 9.12
CA LYS A 94 -5.28 -4.82 10.49
C LYS A 94 -3.98 -5.51 10.87
N LEU A 95 -3.89 -6.82 10.69
CA LEU A 95 -2.71 -7.61 11.03
C LEU A 95 -1.48 -7.18 10.23
N GLY A 96 -1.67 -6.70 8.99
CA GLY A 96 -0.58 -6.10 8.21
C GLY A 96 0.10 -4.93 8.95
N ARG A 97 -0.68 -4.07 9.60
CA ARG A 97 -0.14 -3.01 10.46
C ARG A 97 0.38 -3.56 11.77
N GLU A 98 -0.45 -4.29 12.51
CA GLU A 98 -0.15 -4.74 13.88
C GLU A 98 1.08 -5.64 13.95
N HIS A 99 1.24 -6.58 13.00
CA HIS A 99 2.26 -7.63 13.05
C HIS A 99 3.45 -7.37 12.16
N ASN A 100 3.25 -6.75 10.99
CA ASN A 100 4.30 -6.57 9.99
C ASN A 100 4.83 -5.13 9.96
N ASN A 101 4.19 -4.20 10.69
CA ASN A 101 4.39 -2.77 10.52
C ASN A 101 4.44 -2.41 9.03
N ALA A 102 3.53 -2.99 8.24
CA ALA A 102 3.48 -2.80 6.80
C ALA A 102 3.23 -1.32 6.51
N ASN A 103 4.08 -0.70 5.70
CA ASN A 103 3.96 0.72 5.35
C ASN A 103 3.28 0.91 3.99
N VAL A 104 2.97 -0.17 3.27
CA VAL A 104 2.17 -0.16 2.04
C VAL A 104 1.09 -1.24 2.12
N ILE A 105 -0.15 -0.89 1.75
CA ILE A 105 -1.24 -1.84 1.52
C ILE A 105 -1.47 -2.00 0.02
N SER A 106 -1.71 -3.23 -0.42
CA SER A 106 -2.17 -3.52 -1.76
C SER A 106 -3.57 -4.14 -1.74
N ILE A 107 -4.40 -3.74 -2.69
CA ILE A 107 -5.79 -4.21 -2.83
C ILE A 107 -6.07 -4.53 -4.30
N GLY A 108 -6.73 -5.66 -4.55
CA GLY A 108 -7.23 -6.03 -5.86
C GLY A 108 -8.54 -5.33 -6.20
N ALA A 109 -8.51 -4.40 -7.14
CA ALA A 109 -9.68 -3.62 -7.56
C ALA A 109 -10.79 -4.47 -8.18
N ARG A 110 -10.47 -5.66 -8.73
CA ARG A 110 -11.47 -6.60 -9.27
C ARG A 110 -11.98 -7.60 -8.24
N GLN A 111 -11.53 -7.52 -6.99
CA GLN A 111 -11.86 -8.47 -5.93
C GLN A 111 -12.88 -7.92 -4.92
N HIS A 112 -13.13 -6.61 -4.96
CA HIS A 112 -13.94 -5.90 -3.97
C HIS A 112 -14.80 -4.83 -4.64
N THR A 113 -15.90 -4.47 -3.98
CA THR A 113 -16.58 -3.20 -4.26
C THR A 113 -15.69 -2.01 -3.85
N GLN A 114 -16.00 -0.81 -4.35
CA GLN A 114 -15.25 0.40 -3.99
C GLN A 114 -15.34 0.70 -2.49
N GLU A 115 -16.52 0.48 -1.89
CA GLU A 115 -16.78 0.67 -0.47
C GLU A 115 -15.99 -0.32 0.40
N GLU A 116 -15.96 -1.61 0.03
CA GLU A 116 -15.18 -2.63 0.73
C GLU A 116 -13.68 -2.30 0.65
N ALA A 117 -13.17 -1.95 -0.53
CA ALA A 117 -11.78 -1.58 -0.71
C ALA A 117 -11.41 -0.32 0.11
N LEU A 118 -12.26 0.70 0.13
CA LEU A 118 -12.06 1.86 1.00
C LEU A 118 -12.05 1.47 2.48
N GLN A 119 -12.92 0.56 2.90
CA GLN A 119 -12.93 0.09 4.29
C GLN A 119 -11.64 -0.63 4.67
N LEU A 120 -11.09 -1.45 3.76
CA LEU A 120 -9.77 -2.09 3.94
C LEU A 120 -8.65 -1.04 4.10
N VAL A 121 -8.66 -0.01 3.25
CA VAL A 121 -7.72 1.11 3.36
C VAL A 121 -7.87 1.83 4.71
N THR A 122 -9.10 2.14 5.12
CA THR A 122 -9.35 2.83 6.39
C THR A 122 -8.82 2.04 7.57
N TRP A 123 -9.12 0.73 7.64
CA TRP A 123 -8.57 -0.13 8.70
C TRP A 123 -7.04 -0.12 8.70
N PHE A 124 -6.40 -0.19 7.53
CA PHE A 124 -4.95 -0.13 7.43
C PHE A 124 -4.37 1.23 7.88
N LEU A 125 -5.00 2.35 7.52
CA LEU A 125 -4.51 3.68 7.88
C LEU A 125 -4.69 4.00 9.38
N GLU A 126 -5.77 3.50 9.99
CA GLU A 126 -6.12 3.77 11.39
C GLU A 126 -5.47 2.79 12.38
N THR A 127 -5.08 1.60 11.94
CA THR A 127 -4.50 0.59 12.83
C THR A 127 -3.02 0.89 13.13
N PRO A 128 -2.65 1.12 14.41
CA PRO A 128 -1.26 1.33 14.78
C PRO A 128 -0.46 0.02 14.75
N PHE A 129 0.85 0.13 14.57
CA PHE A 129 1.74 -1.01 14.81
C PHE A 129 1.72 -1.39 16.30
N SER A 130 1.64 -2.69 16.60
CA SER A 130 1.52 -3.19 17.98
C SER A 130 2.76 -2.92 18.84
N GLY A 131 3.95 -2.86 18.22
CA GLY A 131 5.22 -2.72 18.94
C GLY A 131 5.68 -3.97 19.71
N ASP A 132 4.97 -5.10 19.61
CA ASP A 132 5.36 -6.35 20.29
C ASP A 132 6.78 -6.78 19.87
N GLU A 133 7.63 -7.09 20.85
CA GLU A 133 9.02 -7.48 20.66
C GLU A 133 9.20 -8.62 19.66
N ARG A 134 8.25 -9.56 19.58
CA ARG A 134 8.31 -10.66 18.60
C ARG A 134 8.17 -10.16 17.17
N HIS A 135 7.34 -9.14 16.95
CA HIS A 135 7.09 -8.54 15.64
C HIS A 135 8.27 -7.66 15.24
N VAL A 136 8.75 -6.81 16.15
CA VAL A 136 9.97 -6.01 15.95
C VAL A 136 11.17 -6.89 15.59
N ARG A 137 11.40 -7.98 16.34
CA ARG A 137 12.50 -8.91 16.06
C ARG A 137 12.41 -9.54 14.66
N ARG A 138 11.20 -9.89 14.20
CA ARG A 138 10.98 -10.48 12.86
C ARG A 138 11.25 -9.45 11.76
N ILE A 139 10.74 -8.23 11.93
CA ILE A 139 10.97 -7.12 11.00
C ILE A 139 12.47 -6.82 10.88
N ASN A 140 13.20 -6.77 11.99
CA ASN A 140 14.65 -6.53 11.99
C ASN A 140 15.43 -7.62 11.25
N LYS A 141 14.96 -8.88 11.28
CA LYS A 141 15.58 -9.96 10.48
C LYS A 141 15.37 -9.76 8.98
N ILE A 142 14.19 -9.27 8.57
CA ILE A 142 13.90 -8.93 7.16
C ILE A 142 14.79 -7.77 6.72
N ALA A 143 14.82 -6.68 7.49
CA ALA A 143 15.67 -5.53 7.21
C ALA A 143 17.16 -5.93 7.11
N LYS A 144 17.62 -6.83 8.00
CA LYS A 144 19.01 -7.31 7.94
C LYS A 144 19.31 -8.12 6.68
N TYR A 145 18.34 -8.89 6.19
CA TYR A 145 18.48 -9.60 4.92
C TYR A 145 18.57 -8.62 3.75
N GLU A 146 17.67 -7.61 3.69
CA GLU A 146 17.71 -6.56 2.66
C GLU A 146 19.04 -5.81 2.63
N GLU A 147 19.63 -5.48 3.79
CA GLU A 147 20.93 -4.78 3.83
C GLU A 147 22.12 -5.59 3.31
N THR A 148 22.05 -6.92 3.40
CA THR A 148 23.24 -7.78 3.21
C THR A 148 23.19 -8.62 1.95
N ARG A 149 22.01 -8.81 1.35
CA ARG A 149 21.80 -9.70 0.21
C ARG A 149 20.74 -9.21 -0.80
N GLY A 150 20.08 -8.08 -0.53
CA GLY A 150 19.04 -7.48 -1.36
C GLY A 150 19.55 -6.43 -2.32
#